data_AF-A0A959KTY3-F1
#
_entry.id   AF-A0A959KTY3-F1
#
_cell.length_a   1.000
_cell.length_b   1.000
_cell.length_c   1.000
_cell.angle_alpha   90.00
_cell.angle_beta   90.00
_cell.angle_gamma   90.00
#
_symmetry.space_group_name_H-M   'P 1'
#
loop_
_entity.id
_entity.type
_entity.pdbx_description
1 polymer ?
#
loop_
_entity_poly.entity_id
_entity_poly.type
_entity_poly.pdbx_seq_one_letter_code
_entity_poly.pdbx_strand_id
1 'polypeptide(L)'
;MIQTDAHTAILDLPKWAAVFSAEARRYQQASPYPFACFDGFLEDWAARRALEDFPAVKDEGWIHYLHVNEKKHGLNKVDLIPSFLQEVIRELNSPAFVEALSRLTGIDGLMPDPKLEGGGLHQTQRGGFLNIHADFTVHPHQRQWRRRVNVLVYLNEGWEPAYGGELELWTRDMKRCEQRILPLFNRCVIFNTDEDSFHGQPEPLNCPEGATRKSIALYYFTAETTTPRKRATNYRARPGDGVGAVWIFLDKQLIALYNTLKGWLGINDDFVSRVLRRFNRNKRSDSR
;
A
#
# COMPACT_ATOMS: atom_id res chain seq x y z
N MET A 1 -37.81 -14.43 20.04
CA MET A 1 -36.95 -13.41 20.67
C MET A 1 -35.73 -13.27 19.80
N ILE A 2 -35.68 -12.23 18.98
CA ILE A 2 -34.50 -11.92 18.18
C ILE A 2 -33.51 -11.30 19.15
N GLN A 3 -32.44 -12.03 19.44
CA GLN A 3 -31.32 -11.52 20.20
C GLN A 3 -30.75 -10.36 19.37
N THR A 4 -30.91 -9.14 19.87
CA THR A 4 -30.24 -7.97 19.34
C THR A 4 -28.76 -8.20 19.53
N ASP A 5 -28.08 -8.61 18.46
CA ASP A 5 -26.62 -8.71 18.43
C ASP A 5 -26.07 -7.35 18.84
N ALA A 6 -25.36 -7.32 19.98
CA ALA A 6 -24.53 -6.18 20.31
C ALA A 6 -23.58 -5.99 19.13
N HIS A 7 -23.62 -4.83 18.47
CA HIS A 7 -22.64 -4.48 17.47
C HIS A 7 -21.27 -4.48 18.16
N THR A 8 -20.55 -5.60 18.06
CA THR A 8 -19.20 -5.73 18.58
C THR A 8 -18.33 -4.73 17.81
N ALA A 9 -17.50 -3.96 18.50
CA ALA A 9 -16.64 -2.96 17.86
C ALA A 9 -15.64 -3.66 16.91
N ILE A 10 -15.41 -3.12 15.72
CA ILE A 10 -14.38 -3.60 14.77
C ILE A 10 -12.97 -3.26 15.29
N LEU A 11 -12.87 -2.11 15.97
CA LEU A 11 -11.65 -1.55 16.53
C LEU A 11 -11.94 -1.04 17.94
N ASP A 12 -11.14 -1.44 18.93
CA ASP A 12 -11.11 -0.76 20.24
C ASP A 12 -10.43 0.62 20.10
N LEU A 13 -11.19 1.58 19.55
CA LEU A 13 -10.70 2.92 19.29
C LEU A 13 -10.24 3.66 20.55
N PRO A 14 -10.93 3.59 21.71
CA PRO A 14 -10.42 4.19 22.95
C PRO A 14 -9.03 3.67 23.35
N LYS A 15 -8.79 2.35 23.27
CA LYS A 15 -7.46 1.77 23.49
C LYS A 15 -6.46 2.32 22.50
N TRP A 16 -6.76 2.30 21.19
CA TRP A 16 -5.81 2.76 20.18
C TRP A 16 -5.52 4.25 20.25
N ALA A 17 -6.51 5.09 20.58
CA ALA A 17 -6.29 6.52 20.81
C ALA A 17 -5.32 6.78 21.98
N ALA A 18 -5.43 6.00 23.05
CA ALA A 18 -4.50 6.06 24.18
C ALA A 18 -3.09 5.59 23.78
N VAL A 19 -2.99 4.44 23.10
CA VAL A 19 -1.71 3.90 22.61
C VAL A 19 -1.04 4.86 21.64
N PHE A 20 -1.79 5.41 20.68
CA PHE A 20 -1.28 6.36 19.70
C PHE A 20 -0.74 7.63 20.34
N SER A 21 -1.43 8.14 21.36
CA SER A 21 -0.97 9.31 22.12
C SER A 21 0.32 9.00 22.90
N ALA A 22 0.43 7.81 23.50
CA ALA A 22 1.61 7.39 24.25
C ALA A 22 2.83 7.12 23.34
N GLU A 23 2.60 6.53 22.17
CA GLU A 23 3.66 6.16 21.21
C GLU A 23 4.06 7.30 20.28
N ALA A 24 3.33 8.43 20.26
CA ALA A 24 3.52 9.54 19.32
C ALA A 24 4.98 10.00 19.21
N ARG A 25 5.65 10.23 20.34
CA ARG A 25 7.07 10.64 20.33
C ARG A 25 7.97 9.58 19.71
N ARG A 26 7.76 8.30 20.05
CA ARG A 26 8.57 7.19 19.52
C ARG A 26 8.36 7.04 18.02
N TYR A 27 7.11 7.11 17.57
CA TYR A 27 6.73 7.10 16.16
C TYR A 27 7.42 8.23 15.39
N GLN A 28 7.27 9.48 15.85
CA GLN A 28 7.78 10.68 15.17
C GLN A 28 9.31 10.72 15.10
N GLN A 29 10.01 10.04 16.01
CA GLN A 29 11.46 9.96 16.07
C GLN A 29 12.02 8.66 15.48
N ALA A 30 11.18 7.78 14.96
CA ALA A 30 11.59 6.51 14.40
C ALA A 30 12.43 6.69 13.11
N SER A 31 13.30 5.71 12.84
CA SER A 31 14.21 5.67 11.69
C SER A 31 13.90 4.46 10.81
N PRO A 32 13.86 4.60 9.47
CA PRO A 32 14.47 5.66 8.65
C PRO A 32 13.64 6.93 8.45
N TYR A 33 12.36 6.87 8.83
CA TYR A 33 11.39 7.94 8.89
C TYR A 33 10.25 7.50 9.82
N PRO A 34 9.34 8.38 10.25
CA PRO A 34 8.33 8.03 11.24
C PRO A 34 7.53 6.79 10.85
N PHE A 35 7.54 5.78 11.72
CA PHE A 35 6.81 4.53 11.55
C PHE A 35 6.55 3.84 12.90
N ALA A 36 5.54 2.98 12.95
CA ALA A 36 5.32 2.02 14.03
C ALA A 36 4.56 0.78 13.54
N CYS A 37 4.65 -0.29 14.32
CA CYS A 37 3.88 -1.51 14.12
C CYS A 37 3.00 -1.75 15.35
N PHE A 38 1.75 -2.16 15.11
CA PHE A 38 0.75 -2.44 16.12
C PHE A 38 0.14 -3.82 15.85
N ASP A 39 0.37 -4.76 16.76
CA ASP A 39 -0.15 -6.12 16.64
C ASP A 39 -1.52 -6.25 17.33
N GLY A 40 -2.36 -7.15 16.83
CA GLY A 40 -3.72 -7.31 17.33
C GLY A 40 -4.55 -6.06 17.10
N PHE A 41 -4.41 -5.45 15.92
CA PHE A 41 -4.93 -4.11 15.64
C PHE A 41 -6.45 -4.05 15.62
N LEU A 42 -7.09 -4.83 14.75
CA LEU A 42 -8.53 -5.01 14.77
C LEU A 42 -8.91 -5.96 15.93
N GLU A 43 -10.15 -5.90 16.38
CA GLU A 43 -10.66 -6.94 17.28
C GLU A 43 -10.56 -8.32 16.61
N ASP A 44 -10.23 -9.37 17.37
CA ASP A 44 -9.89 -10.69 16.80
C ASP A 44 -11.00 -11.24 15.90
N TRP A 45 -12.25 -11.09 16.31
CA TRP A 45 -13.42 -11.48 15.52
C TRP A 45 -13.48 -10.73 14.18
N ALA A 46 -13.13 -9.44 14.18
CA ALA A 46 -13.16 -8.59 13.00
C ALA A 46 -12.00 -8.91 12.06
N ALA A 47 -10.80 -9.18 12.59
CA ALA A 47 -9.65 -9.59 11.79
C ALA A 47 -9.92 -10.93 11.06
N ARG A 48 -10.50 -11.90 11.77
CA ARG A 48 -10.87 -13.21 11.19
C ARG A 48 -11.95 -13.04 10.12
N ARG A 49 -13.01 -12.29 10.44
CA ARG A 49 -14.09 -12.02 9.48
C ARG A 49 -13.59 -11.29 8.22
N ALA A 50 -12.68 -10.32 8.39
CA ALA A 50 -12.05 -9.61 7.28
C ALA A 50 -11.19 -10.53 6.39
N LEU A 51 -10.50 -11.51 6.99
CA LEU A 51 -9.75 -12.53 6.25
C LEU A 51 -10.67 -13.49 5.49
N GLU A 52 -11.74 -13.97 6.14
CA GLU A 52 -12.75 -14.85 5.52
C GLU A 52 -13.42 -14.19 4.32
N ASP A 53 -13.78 -12.91 4.43
CA ASP A 53 -14.42 -12.14 3.37
C ASP A 53 -13.42 -11.61 2.34
N PHE A 54 -12.11 -11.85 2.49
CA PHE A 54 -11.12 -11.29 1.56
C PHE A 54 -11.26 -11.93 0.16
N PRO A 55 -11.52 -11.13 -0.90
CA PRO A 55 -11.85 -11.68 -2.20
C PRO A 55 -10.66 -12.42 -2.81
N ALA A 56 -10.92 -13.44 -3.63
CA ALA A 56 -9.87 -14.14 -4.35
C ALA A 56 -9.36 -13.28 -5.52
N VAL A 57 -8.09 -13.44 -5.88
CA VAL A 57 -7.47 -12.72 -7.02
C VAL A 57 -8.20 -12.90 -8.35
N LYS A 58 -8.93 -14.01 -8.50
CA LYS A 58 -9.72 -14.34 -9.71
C LYS A 58 -11.07 -13.64 -9.78
N ASP A 59 -11.50 -13.00 -8.70
CA ASP A 59 -12.78 -12.32 -8.63
C ASP A 59 -12.74 -11.02 -9.44
N GLU A 60 -13.89 -10.38 -9.64
CA GLU A 60 -13.97 -9.17 -10.45
C GLU A 60 -13.34 -7.95 -9.75
N GLY A 61 -12.88 -6.99 -10.56
CA GLY A 61 -12.45 -5.67 -10.07
C GLY A 61 -10.96 -5.53 -9.78
N TRP A 62 -10.20 -6.62 -9.69
CA TRP A 62 -8.75 -6.57 -9.47
C TRP A 62 -8.03 -5.87 -10.63
N ILE A 63 -7.15 -4.94 -10.27
CA ILE A 63 -6.13 -4.38 -11.14
C ILE A 63 -4.89 -5.26 -11.00
N HIS A 64 -4.46 -5.88 -12.11
CA HIS A 64 -3.28 -6.74 -12.16
C HIS A 64 -2.05 -5.91 -12.56
N TYR A 65 -1.25 -5.53 -11.58
CA TYR A 65 0.00 -4.81 -11.81
C TYR A 65 1.08 -5.82 -12.18
N LEU A 66 1.44 -5.84 -13.47
CA LEU A 66 2.45 -6.74 -14.04
C LEU A 66 3.44 -5.95 -14.90
N HIS A 67 4.48 -5.41 -14.26
CA HIS A 67 5.61 -4.80 -14.97
C HIS A 67 6.91 -4.98 -14.17
N VAL A 68 8.00 -4.34 -14.62
CA VAL A 68 9.36 -4.56 -14.07
C VAL A 68 9.45 -4.28 -12.57
N ASN A 69 8.62 -3.36 -12.07
CA ASN A 69 8.68 -2.89 -10.69
C ASN A 69 7.64 -3.51 -9.75
N GLU A 70 6.63 -4.18 -10.28
CA GLU A 70 5.62 -4.82 -9.45
C GLU A 70 4.93 -6.00 -10.15
N LYS A 71 4.63 -6.99 -9.32
CA LYS A 71 3.80 -8.16 -9.62
C LYS A 71 2.87 -8.38 -8.45
N LYS A 72 1.74 -7.68 -8.47
CA LYS A 72 0.72 -7.69 -7.42
C LYS A 72 -0.67 -7.34 -7.96
N HIS A 73 -1.67 -7.42 -7.08
CA HIS A 73 -3.06 -7.13 -7.38
C HIS A 73 -3.57 -6.05 -6.42
N GLY A 74 -4.33 -5.08 -6.94
CA GLY A 74 -5.01 -4.07 -6.13
C GLY A 74 -6.49 -3.98 -6.46
N LEU A 75 -7.33 -3.73 -5.46
CA LEU A 75 -8.77 -3.50 -5.60
C LEU A 75 -9.15 -2.24 -4.81
N ASN A 76 -9.43 -1.16 -5.54
CA ASN A 76 -9.80 0.14 -4.99
C ASN A 76 -11.26 0.54 -5.29
N LYS A 77 -11.98 -0.24 -6.10
CA LYS A 77 -13.39 -0.02 -6.42
C LYS A 77 -14.25 -0.40 -5.22
N VAL A 78 -14.66 0.60 -4.44
CA VAL A 78 -15.38 0.42 -3.16
C VAL A 78 -16.63 -0.45 -3.33
N ASP A 79 -17.36 -0.31 -4.43
CA ASP A 79 -18.55 -1.08 -4.78
C ASP A 79 -18.28 -2.59 -5.01
N LEU A 80 -17.05 -2.95 -5.32
CA LEU A 80 -16.62 -4.34 -5.49
C LEU A 80 -15.89 -4.90 -4.26
N ILE A 81 -15.63 -4.08 -3.24
CA ILE A 81 -15.08 -4.53 -1.97
C ILE A 81 -16.20 -5.19 -1.15
N PRO A 82 -16.00 -6.39 -0.58
CA PRO A 82 -16.99 -7.04 0.28
C PRO A 82 -17.47 -6.15 1.43
N SER A 83 -18.76 -6.25 1.79
CA SER A 83 -19.44 -5.31 2.70
C SER A 83 -18.72 -5.13 4.03
N PHE A 84 -18.26 -6.23 4.64
CA PHE A 84 -17.54 -6.17 5.92
C PHE A 84 -16.19 -5.48 5.80
N LEU A 85 -15.45 -5.71 4.71
CA LEU A 85 -14.20 -4.98 4.44
C LEU A 85 -14.45 -3.49 4.20
N GLN A 86 -15.60 -3.11 3.61
CA GLN A 86 -16.00 -1.71 3.55
C GLN A 86 -16.26 -1.13 4.95
N GLU A 87 -16.83 -1.89 5.89
CA GLU A 87 -17.01 -1.46 7.29
C GLU A 87 -15.67 -1.22 7.99
N VAL A 88 -14.71 -2.14 7.82
CA VAL A 88 -13.34 -1.97 8.33
C VAL A 88 -12.71 -0.69 7.76
N ILE A 89 -12.82 -0.47 6.45
CA ILE A 89 -12.28 0.74 5.81
C ILE A 89 -13.00 2.00 6.33
N ARG A 90 -14.32 1.96 6.51
CA ARG A 90 -15.09 3.08 7.07
C ARG A 90 -14.66 3.41 8.51
N GLU A 91 -14.44 2.39 9.34
CA GLU A 91 -13.96 2.57 10.72
C GLU A 91 -12.58 3.25 10.73
N LEU A 92 -11.65 2.77 9.91
CA LEU A 92 -10.30 3.34 9.76
C LEU A 92 -10.26 4.68 9.00
N ASN A 93 -11.37 5.09 8.40
CA ASN A 93 -11.53 6.42 7.81
C ASN A 93 -12.45 7.33 8.64
N SER A 94 -12.91 6.86 9.80
CA SER A 94 -13.79 7.63 10.67
C SER A 94 -13.09 8.87 11.21
N PRO A 95 -13.81 9.98 11.47
CA PRO A 95 -13.21 11.18 12.04
C PRO A 95 -12.44 10.92 13.33
N ALA A 96 -12.95 10.03 14.20
CA ALA A 96 -12.33 9.71 15.46
C ALA A 96 -11.03 8.89 15.31
N PHE A 97 -10.98 7.96 14.35
CA PHE A 97 -9.74 7.28 14.00
C PHE A 97 -8.71 8.25 13.41
N VAL A 98 -9.13 9.11 12.47
CA VAL A 98 -8.26 10.09 11.83
C VAL A 98 -7.69 11.07 12.85
N GLU A 99 -8.47 11.49 13.85
CA GLU A 99 -7.97 12.30 14.97
C GLU A 99 -6.91 11.57 15.78
N ALA A 100 -7.14 10.30 16.13
CA ALA A 100 -6.13 9.49 16.82
C ALA A 100 -4.85 9.33 15.98
N LEU A 101 -4.99 9.11 14.67
CA LEU A 101 -3.87 9.02 13.73
C LEU A 101 -3.09 10.34 13.64
N SER A 102 -3.78 11.48 13.63
CA SER A 102 -3.15 12.81 13.70
C SER A 102 -2.30 12.96 14.97
N ARG A 103 -2.79 12.50 16.13
CA ARG A 103 -2.04 12.52 17.40
C ARG A 103 -0.78 11.66 17.34
N LEU A 104 -0.87 10.43 16.80
CA LEU A 104 0.30 9.55 16.61
C LEU A 104 1.36 10.24 15.73
N THR A 105 0.92 10.72 14.57
CA THR A 105 1.83 11.20 13.52
C THR A 105 2.34 12.61 13.75
N GLY A 106 1.68 13.41 14.59
CA GLY A 106 1.95 14.83 14.76
C GLY A 106 1.56 15.66 13.53
N ILE A 107 0.67 15.15 12.68
CA ILE A 107 0.21 15.81 11.46
C ILE A 107 -1.27 16.18 11.64
N ASP A 108 -1.53 17.48 11.75
CA ASP A 108 -2.90 18.00 11.82
C ASP A 108 -3.58 18.00 10.46
N GLY A 109 -4.91 17.94 10.46
CA GLY A 109 -5.72 18.06 9.25
C GLY A 109 -5.58 16.88 8.29
N LEU A 110 -5.28 15.69 8.80
CA LEU A 110 -5.34 14.46 8.00
C LEU A 110 -6.76 14.22 7.50
N MET A 111 -6.86 13.75 6.27
CA MET A 111 -8.10 13.39 5.60
C MET A 111 -7.91 12.03 4.91
N PRO A 112 -8.85 11.09 5.05
CA PRO A 112 -8.79 9.84 4.31
C PRO A 112 -9.11 10.08 2.83
N ASP A 113 -8.64 9.20 1.96
CA ASP A 113 -9.12 9.15 0.58
C ASP A 113 -10.32 8.19 0.44
N PRO A 114 -11.55 8.69 0.23
CA PRO A 114 -12.74 7.84 0.08
C PRO A 114 -12.76 7.05 -1.23
N LYS A 115 -11.93 7.41 -2.22
CA LYS A 115 -11.83 6.71 -3.51
C LYS A 115 -10.74 5.64 -3.54
N LEU A 116 -9.94 5.54 -2.48
CA LEU A 116 -8.88 4.54 -2.32
C LEU A 116 -7.88 4.54 -3.49
N GLU A 117 -7.55 5.69 -4.06
CA GLU A 117 -6.64 5.82 -5.20
C GLU A 117 -5.25 5.25 -4.87
N GLY A 118 -4.91 4.13 -5.52
CA GLY A 118 -3.72 3.32 -5.24
C GLY A 118 -3.77 2.53 -3.92
N GLY A 119 -4.81 2.70 -3.11
CA GLY A 119 -5.05 2.01 -1.84
C GLY A 119 -6.01 0.82 -2.00
N GLY A 120 -6.83 0.56 -0.97
CA GLY A 120 -7.82 -0.51 -0.96
C GLY A 120 -7.25 -1.87 -0.57
N LEU A 121 -7.75 -2.95 -1.18
CA LEU A 121 -7.27 -4.30 -0.90
C LEU A 121 -6.10 -4.65 -1.82
N HIS A 122 -5.05 -5.26 -1.28
CA HIS A 122 -3.88 -5.67 -2.04
C HIS A 122 -3.60 -7.16 -1.82
N GLN A 123 -3.19 -7.85 -2.90
CA GLN A 123 -2.70 -9.22 -2.84
C GLN A 123 -1.42 -9.41 -3.64
N THR A 124 -0.44 -10.08 -3.05
CA THR A 124 0.75 -10.57 -3.75
C THR A 124 0.75 -12.10 -3.72
N GLN A 125 0.85 -12.74 -4.88
CA GLN A 125 0.94 -14.19 -5.02
C GLN A 125 2.41 -14.66 -4.99
N ARG A 126 2.63 -15.98 -4.92
CA ARG A 126 3.96 -16.60 -5.09
C ARG A 126 4.73 -16.01 -6.29
N GLY A 127 5.98 -15.63 -6.04
CA GLY A 127 6.87 -14.96 -7.00
C GLY A 127 6.45 -13.54 -7.37
N GLY A 128 5.51 -12.93 -6.63
CA GLY A 128 5.13 -11.53 -6.74
C GLY A 128 5.94 -10.65 -5.80
N PHE A 129 6.07 -9.37 -6.16
CA PHE A 129 6.90 -8.39 -5.46
C PHE A 129 6.43 -6.96 -5.74
N LEU A 130 6.95 -6.02 -4.97
CA LEU A 130 6.85 -4.58 -5.20
C LEU A 130 8.21 -3.97 -4.86
N ASN A 131 8.94 -3.52 -5.88
CA ASN A 131 10.29 -2.98 -5.71
C ASN A 131 10.30 -1.74 -4.79
N ILE A 132 11.47 -1.41 -4.24
CA ILE A 132 11.60 -0.26 -3.36
C ILE A 132 11.22 1.04 -4.09
N HIS A 133 10.38 1.84 -3.46
CA HIS A 133 9.88 3.10 -4.01
C HIS A 133 9.55 4.10 -2.91
N ALA A 134 9.55 5.38 -3.29
CA ALA A 134 8.78 6.40 -2.58
C ALA A 134 7.48 6.63 -3.36
N ASP A 135 6.37 6.79 -2.64
CA ASP A 135 5.04 6.94 -3.22
C ASP A 135 4.87 8.26 -4.00
N PHE A 136 3.78 8.35 -4.76
CA PHE A 136 3.35 9.63 -5.33
C PHE A 136 2.95 10.61 -4.21
N THR A 137 3.29 11.88 -4.38
CA THR A 137 3.11 12.89 -3.32
C THR A 137 1.78 13.61 -3.35
N VAL A 138 1.11 13.65 -4.50
CA VAL A 138 -0.12 14.42 -4.73
C VAL A 138 -1.22 13.52 -5.27
N HIS A 139 -2.42 13.64 -4.70
CA HIS A 139 -3.57 12.83 -5.10
C HIS A 139 -3.84 12.98 -6.61
N PRO A 140 -4.05 11.88 -7.37
CA PRO A 140 -4.15 11.94 -8.84
C PRO A 140 -5.26 12.87 -9.35
N HIS A 141 -6.35 12.97 -8.60
CA HIS A 141 -7.54 13.74 -8.95
C HIS A 141 -7.77 15.00 -8.09
N GLN A 142 -6.95 15.24 -7.05
CA GLN A 142 -7.11 16.37 -6.12
C GLN A 142 -5.77 17.09 -5.98
N ARG A 143 -5.55 18.15 -6.78
CA ARG A 143 -4.23 18.77 -6.94
C ARG A 143 -3.67 19.43 -5.66
N GLN A 144 -4.54 19.80 -4.72
CA GLN A 144 -4.15 20.41 -3.45
C GLN A 144 -3.96 19.39 -2.33
N TRP A 145 -4.20 18.10 -2.58
CA TRP A 145 -4.06 17.07 -1.56
C TRP A 145 -2.67 16.46 -1.62
N ARG A 146 -1.95 16.57 -0.50
CA ARG A 146 -0.63 15.95 -0.33
C ARG A 146 -0.76 14.67 0.48
N ARG A 147 -0.24 13.55 -0.02
CA ARG A 147 -0.21 12.28 0.72
C ARG A 147 0.77 12.40 1.88
N ARG A 148 0.38 11.94 3.07
CA ARG A 148 1.13 12.11 4.32
C ARG A 148 1.40 10.82 5.06
N VAL A 149 0.42 9.92 5.11
CA VAL A 149 0.48 8.72 5.96
C VAL A 149 -0.08 7.53 5.21
N ASN A 150 0.58 6.38 5.37
CA ASN A 150 0.09 5.08 4.95
C ASN A 150 -0.25 4.24 6.20
N VAL A 151 -1.42 3.61 6.18
CA VAL A 151 -1.86 2.61 7.17
C VAL A 151 -2.05 1.29 6.43
N LEU A 152 -1.26 0.28 6.78
CA LEU A 152 -1.32 -1.05 6.18
C LEU A 152 -1.74 -2.08 7.24
N VAL A 153 -2.89 -2.73 7.05
CA VAL A 153 -3.34 -3.83 7.92
C VAL A 153 -3.15 -5.16 7.21
N TYR A 154 -2.34 -6.04 7.79
CA TYR A 154 -2.02 -7.36 7.24
C TYR A 154 -2.98 -8.43 7.75
N LEU A 155 -3.45 -9.30 6.85
CA LEU A 155 -4.40 -10.37 7.13
C LEU A 155 -3.83 -11.73 6.70
N ASN A 156 -2.64 -12.07 7.18
CA ASN A 156 -1.91 -13.28 6.75
C ASN A 156 -1.76 -14.27 7.91
N GLU A 157 -2.83 -15.02 8.18
CA GLU A 157 -2.81 -16.07 9.21
C GLU A 157 -1.80 -17.17 8.84
N GLY A 158 -0.98 -17.59 9.82
CA GLY A 158 0.04 -18.61 9.61
C GLY A 158 1.22 -18.19 8.73
N TRP A 159 1.47 -16.90 8.52
CA TRP A 159 2.58 -16.45 7.67
C TRP A 159 3.95 -16.80 8.27
N GLU A 160 4.77 -17.55 7.54
CA GLU A 160 6.09 -17.97 7.97
C GLU A 160 7.20 -17.05 7.41
N PRO A 161 8.27 -16.77 8.17
CA PRO A 161 9.40 -15.99 7.68
C PRO A 161 10.03 -16.53 6.39
N ALA A 162 10.03 -17.86 6.19
CA ALA A 162 10.57 -18.50 5.00
C ALA A 162 9.81 -18.15 3.69
N TYR A 163 8.60 -17.61 3.80
CA TYR A 163 7.83 -17.13 2.66
C TYR A 163 8.31 -15.75 2.16
N GLY A 164 9.12 -15.05 2.95
CA GLY A 164 9.52 -13.66 2.73
C GLY A 164 8.32 -12.71 2.79
N GLY A 165 8.36 -11.65 2.00
CA GLY A 165 7.26 -10.70 1.90
C GLY A 165 7.26 -9.60 2.95
N GLU A 166 8.39 -9.41 3.63
CA GLU A 166 8.59 -8.30 4.53
C GLU A 166 8.38 -6.96 3.81
N LEU A 167 7.74 -6.03 4.50
CA LEU A 167 7.86 -4.62 4.16
C LEU A 167 9.25 -4.17 4.60
N GLU A 168 10.08 -3.81 3.63
CA GLU A 168 11.37 -3.18 3.87
C GLU A 168 11.20 -1.65 3.95
N LEU A 169 11.77 -1.02 4.98
CA LEU A 169 11.93 0.44 5.06
C LEU A 169 13.42 0.77 4.93
N TRP A 170 13.75 1.60 3.95
CA TRP A 170 15.12 1.95 3.60
C TRP A 170 15.46 3.36 4.05
N THR A 171 16.75 3.60 4.29
CA THR A 171 17.27 4.95 4.48
C THR A 171 16.89 5.84 3.29
N ARG A 172 16.68 7.14 3.56
CA ARG A 172 16.37 8.16 2.55
C ARG A 172 17.40 8.23 1.42
N ASP A 173 18.65 7.86 1.70
CA ASP A 173 19.73 7.80 0.70
C ASP A 173 19.84 6.44 -0.02
N MET A 174 18.92 5.51 0.22
CA MET A 174 18.85 4.16 -0.37
C MET A 174 20.07 3.26 -0.11
N LYS A 175 20.92 3.59 0.88
CA LYS A 175 22.13 2.79 1.15
C LYS A 175 21.88 1.56 2.03
N ARG A 176 20.85 1.58 2.89
CA ARG A 176 20.62 0.49 3.85
C ARG A 176 19.14 0.26 4.08
N CYS A 177 18.76 -1.02 4.15
CA CYS A 177 17.48 -1.46 4.72
C CYS A 177 17.59 -1.36 6.25
N GLU A 178 16.83 -0.47 6.87
CA GLU A 178 16.86 -0.30 8.34
C GLU A 178 15.81 -1.15 9.05
N GLN A 179 14.68 -1.40 8.39
CA GLN A 179 13.58 -2.16 8.97
C GLN A 179 13.07 -3.20 7.99
N ARG A 180 12.74 -4.38 8.53
CA ARG A 180 12.05 -5.45 7.82
C ARG A 180 10.88 -5.91 8.67
N ILE A 181 9.67 -5.75 8.16
CA ILE A 181 8.44 -5.99 8.91
C ILE A 181 7.68 -7.14 8.26
N LEU A 182 7.62 -8.28 8.94
CA LEU A 182 6.84 -9.42 8.50
C LEU A 182 5.34 -9.05 8.43
N PRO A 183 4.61 -9.49 7.39
CA PRO A 183 3.22 -9.13 7.18
C PRO A 183 2.29 -10.02 8.01
N LEU A 184 2.51 -10.11 9.33
CA LEU A 184 1.79 -11.03 10.21
C LEU A 184 0.28 -10.72 10.28
N PHE A 185 -0.51 -11.74 10.60
CA PHE A 185 -1.94 -11.57 10.82
C PHE A 185 -2.25 -10.50 11.86
N ASN A 186 -3.20 -9.63 11.53
CA ASN A 186 -3.69 -8.53 12.37
C ASN A 186 -2.60 -7.55 12.83
N ARG A 187 -1.52 -7.44 12.05
CA ARG A 187 -0.49 -6.40 12.21
C ARG A 187 -0.85 -5.19 11.39
N CYS A 188 -0.92 -4.03 12.05
CA CYS A 188 -0.99 -2.73 11.42
C CYS A 188 0.40 -2.09 11.37
N VAL A 189 0.79 -1.58 10.21
CA VAL A 189 2.00 -0.77 10.04
C VAL A 189 1.56 0.61 9.59
N ILE A 190 1.99 1.62 10.35
CA ILE A 190 1.73 3.03 10.05
C ILE A 190 3.06 3.68 9.79
N PHE A 191 3.16 4.46 8.72
CA PHE A 191 4.36 5.24 8.43
C PHE A 191 4.04 6.51 7.65
N ASN A 192 4.87 7.52 7.86
CA ASN A 192 4.80 8.75 7.08
C ASN A 192 5.34 8.50 5.67
N THR A 193 4.69 9.13 4.69
CA THR A 193 5.14 9.11 3.31
C THR A 193 5.52 10.52 2.84
N ASP A 194 6.66 10.61 2.18
CA ASP A 194 7.20 11.82 1.57
C ASP A 194 8.03 11.45 0.31
N GLU A 195 8.87 12.37 -0.17
CA GLU A 195 9.55 12.23 -1.46
C GLU A 195 10.63 11.14 -1.49
N ASP A 196 11.09 10.70 -0.31
CA ASP A 196 12.24 9.82 -0.08
C ASP A 196 12.01 8.83 1.07
N SER A 197 10.74 8.62 1.46
CA SER A 197 10.31 7.55 2.36
C SER A 197 10.31 6.20 1.63
N PHE A 198 11.49 5.67 1.34
CA PHE A 198 11.67 4.48 0.50
C PHE A 198 11.26 3.18 1.19
N HIS A 199 10.31 2.47 0.59
CA HIS A 199 9.81 1.19 1.08
C HIS A 199 9.38 0.25 -0.04
N GLY A 200 9.20 -1.02 0.28
CA GLY A 200 8.64 -1.99 -0.66
C GLY A 200 8.65 -3.42 -0.11
N GLN A 201 8.22 -4.35 -0.95
CA GLN A 201 8.33 -5.79 -0.72
C GLN A 201 9.10 -6.39 -1.91
N PRO A 202 10.42 -6.12 -2.00
CA PRO A 202 11.18 -6.33 -3.23
C PRO A 202 11.52 -7.80 -3.49
N GLU A 203 11.58 -8.62 -2.44
CA GLU A 203 11.84 -10.04 -2.59
C GLU A 203 10.58 -10.77 -3.12
N PRO A 204 10.69 -11.52 -4.23
CA PRO A 204 9.60 -12.35 -4.72
C PRO A 204 9.15 -13.36 -3.66
N LEU A 205 7.84 -13.45 -3.44
CA LEU A 205 7.30 -14.34 -2.41
C LEU A 205 7.62 -15.81 -2.68
N ASN A 206 7.97 -16.53 -1.60
CA ASN A 206 8.18 -17.98 -1.62
C ASN A 206 7.08 -18.76 -0.87
N CYS A 207 5.88 -18.16 -0.75
CA CYS A 207 4.74 -18.81 -0.12
C CYS A 207 4.22 -20.01 -0.95
N PRO A 208 3.48 -20.95 -0.35
CA PRO A 208 2.84 -22.05 -1.07
C PRO A 208 1.92 -21.57 -2.19
N GLU A 209 1.64 -22.47 -3.15
CA GLU A 209 0.64 -22.19 -4.18
C GLU A 209 -0.74 -21.98 -3.58
N GLY A 210 -1.49 -20.99 -4.07
CA GLY A 210 -2.80 -20.61 -3.52
C GLY A 210 -2.73 -19.68 -2.30
N ALA A 211 -1.61 -19.64 -1.56
CA ALA A 211 -1.40 -18.64 -0.52
C ALA A 211 -1.05 -17.26 -1.14
N THR A 212 -1.54 -16.19 -0.51
CA THR A 212 -1.28 -14.82 -0.93
C THR A 212 -1.02 -13.92 0.27
N ARG A 213 -0.11 -12.95 0.09
CA ARG A 213 0.11 -11.86 1.03
C ARG A 213 -1.00 -10.81 0.85
N LYS A 214 -1.89 -10.70 1.82
CA LYS A 214 -3.06 -9.82 1.86
C LYS A 214 -2.81 -8.61 2.74
N SER A 215 -3.27 -7.45 2.29
CA SER A 215 -3.33 -6.24 3.11
C SER A 215 -4.46 -5.32 2.72
N ILE A 216 -4.99 -4.59 3.70
CA ILE A 216 -5.78 -3.37 3.48
C ILE A 216 -4.79 -2.19 3.54
N ALA A 217 -4.73 -1.37 2.50
CA ALA A 217 -3.83 -0.23 2.40
C ALA A 217 -4.64 1.07 2.28
N LEU A 218 -4.53 1.93 3.29
CA LEU A 218 -5.26 3.20 3.37
C LEU A 218 -4.27 4.38 3.43
N TYR A 219 -4.60 5.44 2.71
CA TYR A 219 -3.73 6.61 2.58
C TYR A 219 -4.45 7.86 3.05
N TYR A 220 -3.72 8.68 3.78
CA TYR A 220 -4.24 9.91 4.38
C TYR A 220 -3.45 11.11 3.86
N PHE A 221 -4.18 12.19 3.64
CA PHE A 221 -3.72 13.39 2.95
C PHE A 221 -3.93 14.62 3.81
N THR A 222 -3.21 15.69 3.50
CA THR A 222 -3.52 17.05 3.99
C THR A 222 -3.99 17.91 2.81
N ALA A 223 -4.91 18.84 3.08
CA ALA A 223 -5.24 19.92 2.15
C ALA A 223 -4.20 21.03 2.27
N GLU A 224 -3.44 21.26 1.21
CA GLU A 224 -2.40 22.29 1.18
C GLU A 224 -2.96 23.60 0.61
N THR A 225 -2.62 24.73 1.25
CA THR A 225 -3.01 26.08 0.79
C THR A 225 -2.37 26.41 -0.55
N THR A 226 -1.11 26.02 -0.74
CA THR A 226 -0.38 26.10 -2.01
C THR A 226 -0.35 24.75 -2.69
N THR A 227 -0.49 24.71 -4.02
CA THR A 227 -0.41 23.45 -4.77
C THR A 227 0.94 22.76 -4.51
N PRO A 228 0.94 21.56 -3.89
CA PRO A 228 2.17 20.84 -3.60
C PRO A 228 2.86 20.38 -4.88
N ARG A 229 4.18 20.22 -4.81
CA ARG A 229 4.95 19.67 -5.94
C ARG A 229 4.54 18.23 -6.20
N LYS A 230 3.96 17.99 -7.37
CA LYS A 230 3.60 16.65 -7.84
C LYS A 230 4.87 15.85 -8.16
N ARG A 231 5.03 14.71 -7.50
CA ARG A 231 5.98 13.66 -7.86
C ARG A 231 5.23 12.36 -8.07
N ALA A 232 5.58 11.65 -9.14
CA ALA A 232 5.12 10.28 -9.36
C ALA A 232 5.91 9.31 -8.46
N THR A 233 5.39 8.09 -8.32
CA THR A 233 6.09 7.00 -7.63
C THR A 233 7.52 6.85 -8.14
N ASN A 234 8.46 6.82 -7.21
CA ASN A 234 9.89 6.88 -7.47
C ASN A 234 10.54 5.54 -7.09
N TYR A 235 10.56 4.61 -8.04
CA TYR A 235 11.24 3.33 -7.88
C TYR A 235 12.76 3.50 -7.79
N ARG A 236 13.38 2.71 -6.92
CA ARG A 236 14.82 2.67 -6.65
C ARG A 236 15.30 1.23 -6.63
N ALA A 237 16.43 1.01 -7.29
CA ALA A 237 17.17 -0.22 -7.13
C ALA A 237 17.87 -0.23 -5.78
N ARG A 238 18.02 -1.41 -5.20
CA ARG A 238 18.75 -1.65 -3.96
C ARG A 238 20.24 -1.83 -4.28
N PRO A 239 21.13 -1.54 -3.30
CA PRO A 239 22.51 -1.99 -3.37
C PRO A 239 22.54 -3.51 -3.60
N GLY A 240 23.22 -3.95 -4.66
CA GLY A 240 23.31 -5.38 -5.01
C GLY A 240 22.37 -5.84 -6.13
N ASP A 241 21.40 -5.04 -6.58
CA ASP A 241 20.49 -5.42 -7.68
C ASP A 241 21.20 -5.53 -9.05
N GLY A 242 22.47 -5.13 -9.15
CA GLY A 242 23.32 -5.32 -10.34
C GLY A 242 22.69 -4.78 -11.63
N VAL A 243 22.61 -5.62 -12.67
CA VAL A 243 21.99 -5.27 -13.96
C VAL A 243 20.49 -4.98 -13.83
N GLY A 244 19.81 -5.53 -12.82
CA GLY A 244 18.42 -5.24 -12.50
C GLY A 244 18.16 -3.74 -12.24
N ALA A 245 19.16 -3.03 -11.70
CA ALA A 245 19.07 -1.59 -11.48
C ALA A 245 18.87 -0.78 -12.76
N VAL A 246 19.47 -1.22 -13.88
CA VAL A 246 19.32 -0.58 -15.19
C VAL A 246 17.87 -0.73 -15.67
N TRP A 247 17.28 -1.91 -15.51
CA TRP A 247 15.89 -2.16 -15.91
C TRP A 247 14.89 -1.38 -15.05
N ILE A 248 15.12 -1.30 -13.73
CA ILE A 248 14.31 -0.47 -12.82
C ILE A 248 14.35 1.01 -13.26
N PHE A 249 15.55 1.52 -13.58
CA PHE A 249 15.72 2.88 -14.06
C PHE A 249 15.04 3.12 -15.42
N LEU A 250 15.20 2.21 -16.38
CA LEU A 250 14.57 2.32 -17.70
C LEU A 250 13.04 2.29 -17.60
N ASP A 251 12.47 1.39 -16.79
CA ASP A 251 11.02 1.32 -16.56
C ASP A 251 10.49 2.62 -15.95
N LYS A 252 11.21 3.18 -14.96
CA LYS A 252 10.89 4.49 -14.38
C LYS A 252 10.86 5.60 -15.43
N GLN A 253 11.86 5.68 -16.30
CA GLN A 253 11.93 6.70 -17.35
C GLN A 253 10.80 6.53 -18.38
N LEU A 254 10.45 5.28 -18.72
CA LEU A 254 9.34 4.98 -19.61
C LEU A 254 7.98 5.39 -19.02
N ILE A 255 7.72 5.09 -17.74
CA ILE A 255 6.49 5.50 -17.05
C ILE A 255 6.41 7.04 -16.96
N ALA A 256 7.52 7.72 -16.65
CA ALA A 256 7.56 9.18 -16.58
C ALA A 256 7.28 9.82 -17.96
N LEU A 257 7.85 9.27 -19.03
CA LEU A 257 7.58 9.70 -20.40
C LEU A 257 6.12 9.43 -20.77
N TYR A 258 5.59 8.25 -20.46
CA TYR A 258 4.19 7.89 -20.68
C TYR A 258 3.23 8.86 -19.99
N ASN A 259 3.45 9.17 -18.70
CA ASN A 259 2.59 10.10 -17.95
C ASN A 259 2.65 11.52 -18.52
N THR A 260 3.83 11.97 -18.96
CA THR A 260 3.99 13.27 -19.63
C THR A 260 3.25 13.31 -20.96
N LEU A 261 3.39 12.26 -21.79
CA LEU A 261 2.69 12.13 -23.07
C LEU A 261 1.18 12.00 -22.91
N LYS A 262 0.69 11.26 -21.91
CA LYS A 262 -0.74 11.15 -21.58
C LYS A 262 -1.32 12.51 -21.19
N GLY A 263 -0.59 13.28 -20.37
CA GLY A 263 -0.97 14.64 -19.99
C GLY A 263 -0.98 15.63 -21.15
N TRP A 264 -0.16 15.41 -22.19
CA TRP A 264 -0.09 16.26 -23.37
C TRP A 264 -1.08 15.87 -24.48
N LEU A 265 -1.37 14.57 -24.64
CA LEU A 265 -2.08 14.02 -25.80
C LEU A 265 -3.49 13.49 -25.51
N GLY A 266 -3.93 13.38 -24.25
CA GLY A 266 -5.28 12.93 -23.90
C GLY A 266 -5.62 11.52 -24.40
N ILE A 267 -4.63 10.62 -24.52
CA ILE A 267 -4.78 9.31 -25.16
C ILE A 267 -5.46 8.28 -24.23
N ASN A 268 -6.38 7.50 -24.80
CA ASN A 268 -7.16 6.43 -24.17
C ASN A 268 -6.31 5.17 -23.89
N ASP A 269 -6.50 4.58 -22.71
CA ASP A 269 -5.78 3.42 -22.15
C ASP A 269 -5.94 2.13 -23.00
N ASP A 270 -7.00 2.02 -23.80
CA ASP A 270 -7.26 0.85 -24.68
C ASP A 270 -6.31 0.72 -25.87
N PHE A 271 -5.85 1.86 -26.41
CA PHE A 271 -4.90 1.88 -27.52
C PHE A 271 -3.51 1.42 -27.04
N VAL A 272 -3.13 1.88 -25.85
CA VAL A 272 -1.83 1.62 -25.25
C VAL A 272 -1.71 0.17 -24.77
N SER A 273 -2.78 -0.37 -24.17
CA SER A 273 -2.84 -1.80 -23.78
C SER A 273 -2.69 -2.75 -24.97
N ARG A 274 -3.05 -2.32 -26.18
CA ARG A 274 -2.81 -3.07 -27.43
C ARG A 274 -1.35 -3.02 -27.86
N VAL A 275 -0.70 -1.87 -27.73
CA VAL A 275 0.72 -1.67 -28.11
C VAL A 275 1.64 -2.41 -27.15
N LEU A 276 1.42 -2.30 -25.83
CA LEU A 276 2.23 -3.00 -24.82
C LEU A 276 2.15 -4.53 -24.92
N ARG A 277 0.94 -5.06 -25.22
CA ARG A 277 0.77 -6.50 -25.50
C ARG A 277 1.58 -6.96 -26.72
N ARG A 278 1.77 -6.10 -27.71
CA ARG A 278 2.54 -6.41 -28.93
C ARG A 278 4.04 -6.44 -28.65
N PHE A 279 4.55 -5.54 -27.81
CA PHE A 279 5.95 -5.53 -27.39
C PHE A 279 6.32 -6.73 -26.51
N ASN A 280 5.45 -7.14 -25.57
CA ASN A 280 5.71 -8.33 -24.74
C ASN A 280 5.62 -9.65 -25.52
N ARG A 281 4.88 -9.70 -26.64
CA ARG A 281 4.81 -10.90 -27.50
C ARG A 281 6.12 -11.16 -28.24
N ASN A 282 6.85 -10.10 -28.60
CA ASN A 282 8.13 -10.23 -29.32
C ASN A 282 9.30 -10.64 -28.41
N LYS A 283 9.20 -10.49 -27.08
CA LYS A 283 10.24 -11.01 -26.16
C LYS A 283 10.18 -12.52 -25.94
N ARG A 284 9.08 -13.18 -26.32
CA ARG A 284 8.93 -14.65 -26.24
C ARG A 284 9.49 -15.38 -27.47
N SER A 285 9.84 -14.69 -28.56
CA SER A 285 10.41 -15.35 -29.76
C SER A 285 11.93 -15.50 -29.73
N ASP A 286 12.64 -14.67 -28.95
CA ASP A 286 14.12 -14.63 -28.97
C ASP A 286 14.77 -15.44 -27.82
N SER A 287 14.04 -16.40 -27.24
CA SER A 287 14.56 -17.34 -26.23
C SER A 287 14.24 -18.80 -26.57
N ARG A 288 14.42 -19.16 -27.85
CA ARG A 288 14.59 -20.55 -28.27
C ARG A 288 16.01 -20.77 -28.77
#